data_AF-A0AA86UKP5-F1
#
_entry.id   AF-A0AA86UKP5-F1
#
_cell.length_a   1.000
_cell.length_b   1.000
_cell.length_c   1.000
_cell.angle_alpha   90.00
_cell.angle_beta   90.00
_cell.angle_gamma   90.00
#
_symmetry.space_group_name_H-M   'P 1'
#
loop_
_entity.id
_entity.type
_entity.pdbx_description
1 polymer ?
#
loop_
_entity_poly.entity_id
_entity_poly.type
_entity_poly.pdbx_seq_one_letter_code
_entity_poly.pdbx_strand_id
1 'polypeptide(L)'
;MSDKEYIEHHFRVPSAEFWWPTVVFIALMIGLSCIAFCMPKKDRSTLLVTVIGSCCCFWLLWFCTFAMQINPLIKPEIAVPEKKKD
;
A
#
# COMPACT_ATOMS: atom_id res chain seq x y z
N MET A 1 2.20 18.11 34.08
CA MET A 1 3.20 17.01 33.99
C MET A 1 2.54 15.80 34.64
N SER A 2 2.65 14.61 34.02
CA SER A 2 1.78 13.41 34.17
C SER A 2 0.44 13.56 33.42
N ASP A 3 0.02 12.67 32.52
CA ASP A 3 0.48 11.33 32.18
C ASP A 3 0.50 11.18 30.66
N LYS A 4 1.68 10.93 30.07
CA LYS A 4 1.74 10.33 28.73
C LYS A 4 1.42 8.86 28.92
N GLU A 5 0.14 8.53 28.89
CA GLU A 5 -0.32 7.17 28.69
C GLU A 5 0.41 6.66 27.44
N TYR A 6 1.43 5.83 27.64
CA TYR A 6 2.08 5.11 26.57
C TYR A 6 1.03 4.16 26.04
N ILE A 7 0.23 4.63 25.07
CA ILE A 7 -0.66 3.79 24.31
C ILE A 7 0.27 2.77 23.65
N GLU A 8 0.32 1.59 24.24
CA GLU A 8 0.99 0.43 23.68
C GLU A 8 0.19 0.08 22.43
N HIS A 9 0.51 0.76 21.33
CA HIS A 9 -0.07 0.49 20.03
C HIS A 9 0.45 -0.90 19.64
N HIS A 10 -0.31 -1.93 20.00
CA HIS A 10 -0.09 -3.29 19.52
C HIS A 10 -0.07 -3.22 17.99
N PHE A 11 1.14 -3.20 17.44
CA PHE A 11 1.41 -3.14 16.01
C PHE A 11 1.02 -4.49 15.40
N ARG A 12 -0.29 -4.72 15.29
CA ARG A 12 -0.83 -5.92 14.67
C ARG A 12 -0.95 -5.64 13.19
N VAL A 13 0.15 -5.83 12.47
CA VAL A 13 0.08 -5.90 11.01
C VAL A 13 -0.72 -7.16 10.67
N PRO A 14 -1.85 -7.05 9.96
CA PRO A 14 -2.46 -8.22 9.33
C PRO A 14 -1.49 -8.71 8.26
N SER A 15 -0.57 -9.59 8.65
CA SER A 15 0.53 -10.07 7.80
C SER A 15 -0.02 -10.67 6.51
N ALA A 16 -1.08 -11.49 6.59
CA ALA A 16 -1.72 -12.07 5.42
C ALA A 16 -2.19 -11.02 4.38
N GLU A 17 -2.74 -9.89 4.83
CA GLU A 17 -3.25 -8.82 3.95
C GLU A 17 -2.13 -7.96 3.36
N PHE A 18 -1.00 -7.87 4.05
CA PHE A 18 0.19 -7.17 3.55
C PHE A 18 0.94 -7.98 2.48
N TRP A 19 1.10 -9.29 2.71
CA TRP A 19 1.93 -10.16 1.85
C TRP A 19 1.26 -10.44 0.50
N TRP A 20 -0.05 -10.67 0.45
CA TRP A 20 -0.78 -10.98 -0.78
C TRP A 20 -0.59 -9.93 -1.91
N PRO A 21 -0.95 -8.65 -1.70
CA PRO A 21 -0.80 -7.62 -2.73
C PRO A 21 0.67 -7.40 -3.11
N THR A 22 1.58 -7.47 -2.15
CA THR A 22 3.02 -7.33 -2.39
C THR A 22 3.53 -8.40 -3.35
N VAL A 23 3.13 -9.67 -3.15
CA VAL A 23 3.51 -10.79 -4.04
C VAL A 23 2.95 -10.58 -5.45
N VAL A 24 1.68 -10.15 -5.56
CA VAL A 24 1.05 -9.87 -6.86
C VAL A 24 1.79 -8.75 -7.61
N PHE A 25 2.12 -7.66 -6.93
CA PHE A 25 2.86 -6.55 -7.53
C PHE A 25 4.28 -6.96 -7.97
N ILE A 26 4.98 -7.79 -7.19
CA ILE A 26 6.30 -8.31 -7.56
C ILE A 26 6.20 -9.23 -8.79
N ALA A 27 5.20 -10.10 -8.84
CA ALA A 27 4.99 -10.98 -10.00
C ALA A 27 4.71 -10.18 -11.28
N LEU A 28 3.87 -9.14 -11.20
CA LEU A 28 3.59 -8.23 -12.31
C LEU A 28 4.84 -7.45 -12.75
N MET A 29 5.63 -6.96 -11.80
CA MET A 29 6.90 -6.28 -12.04
C MET A 29 7.88 -7.13 -12.84
N ILE A 30 8.06 -8.38 -12.40
CA ILE A 30 8.95 -9.33 -13.08
C ILE A 30 8.41 -9.64 -14.47
N GLY A 31 7.10 -9.91 -14.60
CA GLY A 31 6.45 -10.20 -15.88
C GLY A 31 6.59 -9.07 -16.90
N LEU A 32 6.29 -7.83 -16.50
CA LEU A 32 6.43 -6.65 -17.36
C LEU A 32 7.88 -6.36 -17.73
N SER A 33 8.81 -6.56 -16.80
CA SER A 33 10.25 -6.42 -17.05
C SER A 33 10.77 -7.46 -18.04
N CYS A 34 10.29 -8.71 -17.96
CA CYS A 34 10.60 -9.77 -18.93
C CYS A 34 10.04 -9.44 -20.32
N ILE A 35 8.82 -8.91 -20.41
CA ILE A 35 8.23 -8.50 -21.70
C ILE A 35 9.00 -7.31 -22.30
N ALA A 36 9.35 -6.32 -21.47
CA ALA A 36 10.19 -5.18 -21.86
C ALA A 36 11.59 -5.63 -22.33
N PHE A 37 12.13 -6.71 -21.76
CA PHE A 37 13.40 -7.30 -22.19
C PHE A 37 13.31 -7.88 -23.61
N CYS A 38 12.17 -8.48 -23.97
CA CYS A 38 11.92 -9.07 -25.28
C CYS A 38 11.64 -8.04 -26.40
N MET A 39 11.47 -6.75 -26.07
CA MET A 39 11.22 -5.69 -27.06
C MET A 39 12.48 -5.21 -27.80
N PRO A 40 12.34 -4.69 -29.03
CA PRO A 40 13.45 -4.22 -29.86
C PRO A 40 14.23 -3.06 -29.21
N LYS A 41 15.55 -3.04 -29.43
CA LYS A 41 16.56 -2.29 -28.66
C LYS A 41 16.48 -0.76 -28.74
N LYS A 42 15.65 -0.17 -29.61
CA LYS A 42 15.74 1.25 -29.97
C LYS A 42 15.48 2.19 -28.79
N ASP A 43 14.57 1.84 -27.88
CA ASP A 43 14.19 2.68 -26.72
C ASP A 43 14.10 1.87 -25.40
N ARG A 44 14.79 0.73 -25.35
CA ARG A 44 14.62 -0.27 -24.28
C ARG A 44 14.96 0.25 -22.89
N SER A 45 16.01 1.06 -22.72
CA SER A 45 16.36 1.63 -21.41
C SER A 45 15.29 2.58 -20.90
N THR A 46 14.77 3.46 -21.75
CA THR A 46 13.69 4.39 -21.38
C THR A 46 12.44 3.62 -20.99
N LEU A 47 12.07 2.59 -21.75
CA LEU A 47 10.91 1.75 -21.47
C LEU A 47 11.07 0.99 -20.15
N LEU A 48 12.26 0.45 -19.89
CA LEU A 48 12.53 -0.33 -18.67
C LEU A 48 12.53 0.57 -17.43
N VAL A 49 13.10 1.78 -17.52
CA VAL A 49 13.09 2.76 -16.43
C VAL A 49 11.68 3.28 -16.16
N THR A 50 10.88 3.55 -17.19
CA THR A 50 9.50 4.01 -16.99
C THR A 50 8.61 2.91 -16.41
N VAL A 51 8.74 1.66 -16.87
CA VAL A 51 7.99 0.52 -16.33
C VAL A 51 8.36 0.25 -14.87
N ILE A 52 9.65 0.10 -14.57
CA ILE A 52 10.09 -0.14 -13.18
C ILE A 52 9.74 1.05 -12.29
N GLY A 53 10.02 2.27 -12.74
CA GLY A 53 9.75 3.48 -11.98
C GLY A 53 8.26 3.65 -11.64
N SER A 54 7.38 3.51 -12.63
CA SER A 54 5.94 3.64 -12.41
C SER A 54 5.39 2.53 -11.52
N CYS A 55 5.79 1.27 -11.71
CA CYS A 55 5.38 0.19 -10.83
C CYS A 55 5.88 0.34 -9.39
N CYS A 56 7.13 0.83 -9.17
CA CYS A 56 7.62 1.17 -7.84
C CYS A 56 6.78 2.28 -7.20
N CYS A 57 6.45 3.33 -7.94
CA CYS A 57 5.60 4.42 -7.45
C CYS A 57 4.21 3.93 -7.04
N PHE A 58 3.58 3.08 -7.85
CA PHE A 58 2.26 2.53 -7.52
C PHE A 58 2.29 1.61 -6.29
N TRP A 59 3.34 0.79 -6.15
CA TRP A 59 3.52 -0.04 -4.97
C TRP A 59 3.75 0.79 -3.70
N LEU A 60 4.61 1.81 -3.77
CA LEU A 60 4.86 2.73 -2.66
C LEU A 60 3.60 3.50 -2.27
N LEU A 61 2.82 3.97 -3.24
CA LEU A 61 1.57 4.68 -2.98
C LEU A 61 0.57 3.77 -2.25
N TRP A 62 0.41 2.53 -2.70
CA TRP A 62 -0.43 1.53 -2.03
C TRP A 62 0.08 1.23 -0.61
N PHE A 63 1.39 1.06 -0.43
CA PHE A 63 1.98 0.79 0.87
C PHE A 63 1.77 1.95 1.85
N CYS A 64 1.94 3.19 1.39
CA CYS A 64 1.73 4.39 2.21
C CYS A 64 0.29 4.49 2.71
N THR A 65 -0.71 4.26 1.85
CA THR A 65 -2.12 4.31 2.26
C THR A 65 -2.49 3.15 3.18
N PHE A 66 -1.92 1.96 2.95
CA PHE A 66 -2.05 0.83 3.87
C PHE A 66 -1.46 1.15 5.24
N ALA A 67 -0.24 1.71 5.30
CA ALA A 67 0.44 2.07 6.54
C ALA A 67 -0.34 3.11 7.37
N MET A 68 -1.00 4.09 6.71
CA MET A 68 -1.86 5.07 7.38
C MET A 68 -3.08 4.43 8.07
N GLN A 69 -3.53 3.28 7.59
CA GLN A 69 -4.71 2.57 8.11
C GLN A 69 -4.39 1.53 9.18
N ILE A 70 -3.13 1.09 9.34
CA ILE A 70 -2.76 0.07 10.34
C ILE A 70 -2.96 0.58 11.77
N ASN A 71 -2.70 1.87 12.01
CA ASN A 71 -2.87 2.48 13.32
C ASN A 71 -3.44 3.91 13.18
N PRO A 72 -4.75 4.05 12.89
CA PRO A 72 -5.35 5.37 12.72
C PRO A 72 -5.44 6.07 14.08
N LEU A 73 -4.79 7.23 14.21
CA LEU A 73 -4.85 8.06 15.42
C LEU A 73 -6.24 8.70 15.62
N ILE A 74 -7.00 8.87 14.54
CA ILE A 74 -8.31 9.52 14.54
C ILE A 74 -9.34 8.50 14.10
N LYS A 75 -10.29 8.19 14.98
CA LYS A 75 -11.46 7.39 14.61
C LYS A 75 -12.48 8.30 13.91
N PRO A 76 -13.14 7.84 12.84
CA PRO A 76 -14.19 8.62 12.20
C PRO A 76 -15.33 8.85 13.20
N GLU A 77 -15.75 10.10 13.34
CA GLU A 77 -16.94 10.46 14.10
C GLU A 77 -18.17 10.16 13.24
N ILE A 78 -18.77 8.99 13.46
CA ILE A 78 -19.97 8.57 12.75
C ILE A 78 -21.14 9.19 13.49
N ALA A 79 -21.68 10.29 12.97
CA ALA A 79 -23.00 10.78 13.36
C ALA A 79 -24.06 9.80 12.85
N VAL A 80 -24.23 8.67 13.54
CA VAL A 80 -25.37 7.78 13.34
C VAL A 80 -26.59 8.57 13.83
N PRO A 81 -27.57 8.93 12.97
CA PRO A 81 -28.82 9.45 13.49
C PRO A 81 -29.43 8.33 14.33
N GLU A 82 -29.59 8.55 15.64
CA GLU A 82 -30.22 7.59 16.53
C GLU A 82 -31.57 7.18 15.93
N LYS A 83 -31.68 5.91 15.53
CA LYS A 83 -32.99 5.35 15.16
C LYS A 83 -33.84 5.36 16.43
N LYS A 84 -34.68 6.38 16.54
CA LYS A 84 -35.79 6.43 17.51
C LYS A 84 -36.60 5.15 17.32
N LYS A 85 -36.63 4.31 18.34
CA LYS A 85 -37.39 3.06 18.37
C LYS A 85 -38.80 3.43 18.84
N ASP A 86 -39.72 3.56 17.90
CA ASP A 86 -41.16 3.66 18.17
C ASP A 86 -41.72 2.31 18.65
#